data_AF-A0A9P0KI42-F1
#
_entry.id   AF-A0A9P0KI42-F1
#
_cell.length_a   1.000
_cell.length_b   1.000
_cell.length_c   1.000
_cell.angle_alpha   90.00
_cell.angle_beta   90.00
_cell.angle_gamma   90.00
#
_symmetry.space_group_name_H-M   'P 1'
#
loop_
_entity.id
_entity.type
_entity.pdbx_description
1 polymer ?
#
loop_
_entity_poly.entity_id
_entity_poly.type
_entity_poly.pdbx_seq_one_letter_code
_entity_poly.pdbx_strand_id
1 'polypeptide(L)'
;MFGKLHLIFFIAVVAHHLASADKIDDALAKLQKIVDEEVAEANKQLDAAKAQVDAFAAQVQDQAKKAMNSTEESFRKQLDALKEKAKAKGVNIDECLGENEKKLIDLPNVASNDMIHGATDRVNEAIGYIQTGLNQVKQAADDVATIKAEVKKCGHGWKAIKCIAKLLIKVEEEIVELPKNLHDAVSKVVDLVENIKPRIQDCASQKVDEVESQGKKILEDIGLCVAKKLIGH
;
A
#
# COMPACT_ATOMS: atom_id res chain seq x y z
N MET A 1 -33.64 21.63 66.33
CA MET A 1 -32.92 22.43 65.30
C MET A 1 -31.76 21.64 64.66
N PHE A 2 -31.94 20.36 64.28
CA PHE A 2 -30.88 19.54 63.66
C PHE A 2 -31.12 19.23 62.17
N GLY A 3 -32.24 19.69 61.59
CA GLY A 3 -32.64 19.35 60.21
C GLY A 3 -32.08 20.25 59.10
N LYS A 4 -31.49 21.42 59.41
CA LYS A 4 -31.01 22.37 58.39
C LYS A 4 -29.54 22.16 57.96
N LEU A 5 -28.72 21.47 58.75
CA LEU A 5 -27.30 21.27 58.42
C LEU A 5 -27.08 20.14 57.40
N HIS A 6 -27.92 19.10 57.41
CA HIS A 6 -27.84 18.01 56.45
C HIS A 6 -28.25 18.39 55.02
N LEU A 7 -29.14 19.38 54.86
CA LEU A 7 -29.59 19.83 53.54
C LEU A 7 -28.50 20.59 52.77
N ILE A 8 -27.68 21.38 53.47
CA ILE A 8 -26.62 22.21 52.86
C ILE A 8 -25.44 21.34 52.39
N PHE A 9 -25.09 20.29 53.15
CA PHE A 9 -24.04 19.34 52.75
C PHE A 9 -24.44 18.48 51.53
N PHE A 10 -25.72 18.09 51.44
CA PHE A 10 -26.21 17.37 50.26
C PHE A 10 -26.18 18.23 48.99
N ILE A 11 -26.53 19.52 49.07
CA ILE A 11 -26.51 20.42 47.91
C ILE A 11 -25.07 20.66 47.39
N ALA A 12 -24.09 20.82 48.29
CA ALA A 12 -22.69 21.02 47.90
C ALA A 12 -22.06 19.76 47.26
N VAL A 13 -22.39 18.57 47.76
CA VAL A 13 -21.91 17.29 47.18
C VAL A 13 -22.55 17.03 45.81
N VAL A 14 -23.83 17.39 45.63
CA VAL A 14 -24.52 17.29 44.33
C VAL A 14 -23.94 18.26 43.29
N ALA A 15 -23.62 19.50 43.68
CA ALA A 15 -22.99 20.47 42.77
C ALA A 15 -21.57 20.06 42.33
N HIS A 16 -20.76 19.49 43.24
CA HIS A 16 -19.45 18.94 42.88
C HIS A 16 -19.56 17.70 42.00
N HIS A 17 -20.59 16.87 42.22
CA HIS A 17 -20.88 15.70 41.39
C HIS A 17 -21.27 16.08 39.96
N LEU A 18 -22.18 17.05 39.80
CA LEU A 18 -22.60 17.57 38.50
C LEU A 18 -21.41 18.19 37.75
N ALA A 19 -20.60 19.01 38.41
CA ALA A 19 -19.41 19.61 37.81
C ALA A 19 -18.34 18.58 37.39
N SER A 20 -18.28 17.40 38.02
CA SER A 20 -17.37 16.32 37.63
C SER A 20 -17.90 15.43 36.49
N ALA A 21 -19.23 15.27 36.41
CA ALA A 21 -19.90 14.52 35.34
C ALA A 21 -19.88 15.33 34.03
N ASP A 22 -20.21 16.62 34.10
CA ASP A 22 -20.17 17.51 32.92
C ASP A 22 -18.75 17.60 32.35
N LYS A 23 -17.72 17.67 33.21
CA LYS A 23 -16.32 17.70 32.77
C LYS A 23 -15.86 16.44 32.06
N ILE A 24 -16.30 15.26 32.50
CA ILE A 24 -15.91 14.01 31.82
C ILE A 24 -16.67 13.83 30.51
N ASP A 25 -17.93 14.25 30.45
CA ASP A 25 -18.70 14.23 29.20
C ASP A 25 -18.11 15.21 28.17
N ASP A 26 -17.70 16.41 28.59
CA ASP A 26 -16.98 17.38 27.75
C ASP A 26 -15.63 16.84 27.27
N ALA A 27 -14.86 16.22 28.16
CA ALA A 27 -13.57 15.62 27.81
C ALA A 27 -13.73 14.45 26.84
N LEU A 28 -14.75 13.59 27.05
CA LEU A 28 -15.08 12.50 26.14
C LEU A 28 -15.55 13.01 24.77
N ALA A 29 -16.36 14.07 24.74
CA ALA A 29 -16.80 14.69 23.49
C ALA A 29 -15.61 15.29 22.72
N LYS A 30 -14.68 15.93 23.43
CA LYS A 30 -13.43 16.44 22.86
C LYS A 30 -12.55 15.31 22.33
N LEU A 31 -12.36 14.24 23.11
CA LEU A 31 -11.60 13.07 22.68
C LEU A 31 -12.22 12.44 21.44
N GLN A 32 -13.53 12.20 21.43
CA GLN A 32 -14.24 11.66 20.26
C GLN A 32 -14.02 12.53 19.02
N LYS A 33 -14.17 13.85 19.15
CA LYS A 33 -13.97 14.78 18.04
C LYS A 33 -12.54 14.70 17.48
N ILE A 34 -11.54 14.69 18.36
CA ILE A 34 -10.13 14.56 17.96
C ILE A 34 -9.91 13.23 17.24
N VAL A 35 -10.42 12.13 17.79
CA VAL A 35 -10.30 10.81 17.15
C VAL A 35 -10.98 10.79 15.79
N ASP A 36 -12.18 11.35 15.65
CA ASP A 36 -12.88 11.41 14.36
C ASP A 36 -12.10 12.22 13.31
N GLU A 37 -11.52 13.36 13.70
CA GLU A 37 -10.69 14.20 12.84
C GLU A 37 -9.40 13.48 12.42
N GLU A 38 -8.70 12.87 13.38
CA GLU A 38 -7.44 12.15 13.15
C GLU A 38 -7.67 10.86 12.33
N VAL A 39 -8.76 10.12 12.59
CA VAL A 39 -9.18 8.96 11.79
C VAL A 39 -9.48 9.38 10.35
N ALA A 40 -10.18 10.49 10.14
CA ALA A 40 -10.49 10.98 8.80
C ALA A 40 -9.23 11.38 8.03
N GLU A 41 -8.29 12.09 8.66
CA GLU A 41 -7.03 12.46 8.04
C GLU A 41 -6.13 11.24 7.78
N ALA A 42 -6.06 10.29 8.72
CA ALA A 42 -5.37 9.02 8.54
C ALA A 42 -5.91 8.23 7.34
N ASN A 43 -7.24 8.09 7.22
CA ASN A 43 -7.86 7.43 6.07
C ASN A 43 -7.49 8.11 4.76
N LYS A 44 -7.55 9.45 4.71
CA LYS A 44 -7.19 10.23 3.53
C LYS A 44 -5.72 10.04 3.15
N GLN A 45 -4.79 10.01 4.09
CA GLN A 45 -3.37 9.77 3.83
C GLN A 45 -3.12 8.35 3.31
N LEU A 46 -3.76 7.35 3.91
CA LEU A 46 -3.67 5.95 3.50
C LEU A 46 -4.28 5.73 2.10
N ASP A 47 -5.41 6.36 1.79
CA ASP A 47 -6.01 6.34 0.46
C ASP A 47 -5.14 7.04 -0.58
N ALA A 48 -4.51 8.16 -0.22
CA ALA A 48 -3.56 8.85 -1.08
C ALA A 48 -2.33 7.98 -1.37
N ALA A 49 -1.77 7.33 -0.35
CA ALA A 49 -0.66 6.39 -0.50
C ALA A 49 -1.03 5.20 -1.40
N LYS A 50 -2.25 4.67 -1.26
CA LYS A 50 -2.80 3.65 -2.16
C LYS A 50 -2.84 4.14 -3.61
N ALA A 51 -3.44 5.30 -3.85
CA ALA A 51 -3.56 5.85 -5.19
C ALA A 51 -2.19 6.11 -5.83
N GLN A 52 -1.21 6.55 -5.04
CA GLN A 52 0.15 6.78 -5.50
C GLN A 52 0.87 5.49 -5.89
N VAL A 53 0.76 4.40 -5.11
CA VAL A 53 1.40 3.13 -5.47
C VAL A 53 0.73 2.49 -6.68
N ASP A 54 -0.60 2.57 -6.80
CA ASP A 54 -1.35 2.07 -7.97
C ASP A 54 -0.95 2.84 -9.24
N ALA A 55 -0.88 4.17 -9.16
CA ALA A 55 -0.47 5.02 -10.29
C ALA A 55 1.00 4.78 -10.67
N PHE A 56 1.89 4.64 -9.69
CA PHE A 56 3.29 4.35 -9.93
C PHE A 56 3.47 2.99 -10.61
N ALA A 57 2.77 1.95 -10.15
CA ALA A 57 2.80 0.63 -10.77
C ALA A 57 2.33 0.69 -12.23
N ALA A 58 1.22 1.38 -12.52
CA ALA A 58 0.73 1.55 -13.88
C ALA A 58 1.73 2.28 -14.78
N GLN A 59 2.37 3.34 -14.28
CA GLN A 59 3.40 4.08 -15.01
C GLN A 59 4.61 3.20 -15.33
N VAL A 60 5.13 2.46 -14.35
CA VAL A 60 6.29 1.58 -14.53
C VAL A 60 5.98 0.47 -15.53
N GLN A 61 4.79 -0.15 -15.44
CA GLN A 61 4.35 -1.17 -16.38
C GLN A 61 4.24 -0.63 -17.82
N ASP A 62 3.69 0.57 -18.02
CA ASP A 62 3.60 1.20 -19.34
C ASP A 62 4.99 1.50 -19.93
N GLN A 63 5.90 2.05 -19.12
CA GLN A 63 7.28 2.32 -19.54
C GLN A 63 8.02 1.06 -19.94
N ALA A 64 7.94 0.01 -19.13
CA ALA A 64 8.58 -1.27 -19.41
C ALA A 64 7.98 -1.95 -20.63
N LYS A 65 6.65 -1.93 -20.81
CA LYS A 65 6.00 -2.46 -22.01
C LYS A 65 6.47 -1.74 -23.27
N LYS A 66 6.61 -0.41 -23.24
CA LYS A 66 7.18 0.37 -24.35
C LYS A 66 8.62 -0.04 -24.66
N ALA A 67 9.44 -0.23 -23.63
CA ALA A 67 10.82 -0.70 -23.80
C ALA A 67 10.87 -2.11 -24.42
N MET A 68 10.07 -3.05 -23.91
CA MET A 68 9.98 -4.41 -24.46
C MET A 68 9.51 -4.42 -25.92
N ASN A 69 8.50 -3.62 -26.27
CA ASN A 69 8.02 -3.49 -27.65
C ASN A 69 9.09 -2.90 -28.59
N SER A 70 9.83 -1.89 -28.14
CA SER A 70 10.93 -1.31 -28.93
C SER A 70 12.03 -2.34 -29.20
N THR A 71 12.36 -3.14 -28.18
CA THR A 71 13.28 -4.27 -28.30
C THR A 71 12.76 -5.34 -29.28
N GLU A 72 11.47 -5.67 -29.21
CA GLU A 72 10.83 -6.60 -30.16
C GLU A 72 10.94 -6.11 -31.61
N GLU A 73 10.63 -4.83 -31.87
CA GLU A 73 10.75 -4.24 -33.21
C GLU A 73 12.19 -4.31 -33.74
N SER A 74 13.17 -4.07 -32.87
CA SER A 74 14.59 -4.23 -33.22
C SER A 74 14.91 -5.68 -33.61
N PHE A 75 14.40 -6.65 -32.84
CA PHE A 75 14.61 -8.06 -33.14
C PHE A 75 13.93 -8.51 -34.43
N ARG A 76 12.71 -8.04 -34.70
CA ARG A 76 12.01 -8.30 -35.97
C ARG A 76 12.82 -7.80 -37.17
N LYS A 77 13.34 -6.57 -37.11
CA LYS A 77 14.18 -6.01 -38.19
C LYS A 77 15.44 -6.84 -38.44
N GLN A 78 16.09 -7.31 -37.38
CA GLN A 78 17.27 -8.17 -37.50
C GLN A 78 16.93 -9.54 -38.10
N LEU A 79 15.82 -10.13 -37.67
CA LEU A 79 15.33 -11.39 -38.22
C LEU A 79 14.96 -11.26 -39.71
N ASP A 80 14.26 -10.20 -40.09
CA ASP A 80 13.89 -9.92 -41.48
C ASP A 80 15.15 -9.74 -42.36
N ALA A 81 16.18 -9.07 -41.84
CA ALA A 81 17.45 -8.94 -42.55
C ALA A 81 18.16 -10.29 -42.76
N LEU A 82 18.04 -11.24 -41.82
CA LEU A 82 18.55 -12.61 -42.00
C LEU A 82 17.74 -13.37 -43.06
N LYS A 83 16.41 -13.26 -43.02
CA LYS A 83 15.51 -13.88 -44.00
C LYS A 83 15.77 -13.40 -45.42
N GLU A 84 15.90 -12.09 -45.61
CA GLU A 84 16.18 -11.51 -46.93
C GLU A 84 17.56 -11.91 -47.46
N LYS A 85 18.58 -11.98 -46.60
CA LYS A 85 19.91 -12.50 -46.99
C LYS A 85 19.87 -13.94 -47.45
N ALA A 86 19.15 -14.81 -46.74
CA ALA A 86 18.99 -16.22 -47.11
C ALA A 86 18.22 -16.39 -48.44
N LYS A 87 17.11 -15.64 -48.57
CA LYS A 87 16.28 -15.62 -49.78
C LYS A 87 17.07 -15.16 -51.01
N ALA A 88 17.87 -14.10 -50.88
CA ALA A 88 18.73 -13.61 -51.97
C ALA A 88 19.78 -14.64 -52.44
N LYS A 89 20.11 -15.62 -51.59
CA LYS A 89 21.02 -16.73 -51.89
C LYS A 89 20.30 -18.03 -52.26
N GLY A 90 18.96 -18.03 -52.29
CA GLY A 90 18.17 -19.23 -52.58
C GLY A 90 18.27 -20.32 -51.51
N VAL A 91 18.66 -19.96 -50.28
CA VAL A 91 18.84 -20.91 -49.18
C VAL A 91 17.57 -20.97 -48.33
N ASN A 92 17.04 -22.18 -48.11
CA ASN A 92 15.95 -22.38 -47.17
C ASN A 92 16.47 -22.35 -45.71
N ILE A 93 15.86 -21.52 -44.87
CA ILE A 93 16.19 -21.35 -43.45
C ILE A 93 15.04 -21.69 -42.50
N ASP A 94 13.97 -22.35 -42.97
CA ASP A 94 12.80 -22.71 -42.15
C ASP A 94 13.21 -23.51 -40.90
N GLU A 95 14.18 -24.42 -41.04
CA GLU A 95 14.77 -25.20 -39.93
C GLU A 95 15.50 -24.32 -38.89
N CYS A 96 16.04 -23.17 -39.30
CA CYS A 96 16.68 -22.22 -38.40
C CYS A 96 15.67 -21.33 -37.68
N LEU A 97 14.52 -21.04 -38.32
CA LEU A 97 13.48 -20.18 -37.79
C LEU A 97 12.61 -20.92 -36.77
N GLY A 98 12.03 -22.06 -37.16
CA GLY A 98 11.26 -22.98 -36.33
C GLY A 98 10.57 -22.36 -35.10
N GLU A 99 10.84 -22.93 -33.93
CA GLU A 99 10.33 -22.41 -32.65
C GLU A 99 11.00 -21.11 -32.20
N ASN A 100 12.21 -20.83 -32.69
CA ASN A 100 13.02 -19.69 -32.23
C ASN A 100 12.41 -18.36 -32.67
N GLU A 101 11.88 -18.27 -33.88
CA GLU A 101 11.15 -17.10 -34.35
C GLU A 101 9.91 -16.83 -33.47
N LYS A 102 9.13 -17.88 -33.19
CA LYS A 102 7.96 -17.75 -32.31
C LYS A 102 8.37 -17.30 -30.91
N LYS A 103 9.38 -17.94 -30.31
CA LYS A 103 9.91 -17.57 -28.99
C LYS A 103 10.35 -16.11 -28.96
N LEU A 104 11.06 -15.66 -29.99
CA LEU A 104 11.53 -14.27 -30.11
C LEU A 104 10.36 -13.27 -30.15
N ILE A 105 9.31 -13.59 -30.88
CA ILE A 105 8.10 -12.76 -31.03
C ILE A 105 7.24 -12.75 -29.76
N ASP A 106 7.10 -13.90 -29.10
CA ASP A 106 6.21 -14.03 -27.94
C ASP A 106 6.88 -13.55 -26.63
N LEU A 107 8.22 -13.42 -26.61
CA LEU A 107 9.01 -13.06 -25.43
C LEU A 107 8.54 -11.79 -24.70
N PRO A 108 8.28 -10.65 -25.38
CA PRO A 108 7.75 -9.44 -24.74
C PRO A 108 6.41 -9.66 -24.04
N ASN A 109 5.52 -10.46 -24.63
CA ASN A 109 4.20 -10.73 -24.04
C ASN A 109 4.32 -11.59 -22.78
N VAL A 110 5.17 -12.61 -22.80
CA VAL A 110 5.45 -13.45 -21.62
C VAL A 110 6.06 -12.61 -20.51
N ALA A 111 7.10 -11.83 -20.82
CA ALA A 111 7.78 -10.99 -19.83
C ALA A 111 6.87 -9.89 -19.25
N SER A 112 5.99 -9.32 -20.08
CA SER A 112 4.99 -8.33 -19.66
C SER A 112 3.97 -8.92 -18.68
N ASN A 113 3.48 -10.14 -18.93
CA ASN A 113 2.56 -10.81 -18.01
C ASN A 113 3.24 -11.10 -16.65
N ASP A 114 4.47 -11.61 -16.67
CA ASP A 114 5.24 -11.85 -15.44
C ASP A 114 5.50 -10.55 -14.67
N MET A 115 5.83 -9.47 -15.36
CA MET A 115 6.01 -8.14 -14.77
C MET A 115 4.72 -7.66 -14.10
N ILE A 116 3.57 -7.81 -14.77
CA ILE A 116 2.26 -7.43 -14.21
C ILE A 116 2.04 -8.19 -12.90
N HIS A 117 2.27 -9.50 -12.88
CA HIS A 117 2.17 -10.29 -11.65
C HIS A 117 3.12 -9.79 -10.55
N GLY A 118 4.40 -9.57 -10.87
CA GLY A 118 5.37 -9.07 -9.90
C GLY A 118 4.99 -7.71 -9.32
N ALA A 119 4.54 -6.77 -10.16
CA ALA A 119 4.07 -5.46 -9.71
C ALA A 119 2.78 -5.57 -8.87
N THR A 120 1.82 -6.41 -9.28
CA THR A 120 0.58 -6.63 -8.53
C THR A 120 0.84 -7.23 -7.14
N ASP A 121 1.76 -8.17 -7.01
CA ASP A 121 2.12 -8.74 -5.70
C ASP A 121 2.69 -7.67 -4.76
N ARG A 122 3.49 -6.75 -5.30
CA ARG A 122 4.05 -5.61 -4.54
C ARG A 122 2.98 -4.59 -4.15
N VAL A 123 2.04 -4.29 -5.05
CA VAL A 123 0.87 -3.46 -4.73
C VAL A 123 0.01 -4.11 -3.64
N ASN A 124 -0.21 -5.43 -3.69
CA ASN A 124 -0.96 -6.15 -2.66
C ASN A 124 -0.25 -6.10 -1.30
N GLU A 125 1.09 -6.17 -1.28
CA GLU A 125 1.89 -5.98 -0.07
C GLU A 125 1.67 -4.57 0.52
N ALA A 126 1.71 -3.52 -0.32
CA ALA A 126 1.41 -2.15 0.09
C ALA A 126 -0.02 -2.01 0.67
N ILE A 127 -1.01 -2.63 0.02
CA ILE A 127 -2.40 -2.67 0.50
C ILE A 127 -2.49 -3.36 1.88
N GLY A 128 -1.70 -4.43 2.10
CA GLY A 128 -1.63 -5.10 3.40
C GLY A 128 -1.13 -4.19 4.52
N TYR A 129 -0.11 -3.37 4.25
CA TYR A 129 0.36 -2.35 5.22
C TYR A 129 -0.72 -1.31 5.50
N ILE A 130 -1.42 -0.84 4.46
CA ILE A 130 -2.53 0.11 4.58
C ILE A 130 -3.66 -0.47 5.43
N GLN A 131 -4.07 -1.71 5.19
CA GLN A 131 -5.11 -2.38 5.98
C GLN A 131 -4.70 -2.52 7.46
N THR A 132 -3.42 -2.77 7.72
CA THR A 132 -2.89 -2.80 9.09
C THR A 132 -2.99 -1.43 9.75
N GLY A 133 -2.65 -0.35 9.04
CA GLY A 133 -2.84 1.02 9.52
C GLY A 133 -4.31 1.35 9.80
N LEU A 134 -5.22 1.01 8.87
CA LEU A 134 -6.67 1.21 9.05
C LEU A 134 -7.21 0.46 10.27
N ASN A 135 -6.71 -0.74 10.57
CA ASN A 135 -7.11 -1.47 11.77
C ASN A 135 -6.65 -0.79 13.05
N GLN A 136 -5.44 -0.21 13.07
CA GLN A 136 -4.95 0.58 14.21
C GLN A 136 -5.77 1.86 14.40
N VAL A 137 -6.12 2.52 13.30
CA VAL A 137 -7.02 3.69 13.29
C VAL A 137 -8.39 3.33 13.87
N LYS A 138 -8.95 2.19 13.47
CA LYS A 138 -10.24 1.72 13.98
C LYS A 138 -10.17 1.36 15.47
N GLN A 139 -9.07 0.75 15.91
CA GLN A 139 -8.85 0.43 17.32
C GLN A 139 -8.88 1.68 18.20
N ALA A 140 -8.29 2.79 17.73
CA ALA A 140 -8.33 4.07 18.44
C ALA A 140 -9.77 4.58 18.67
N ALA A 141 -10.66 4.41 17.68
CA ALA A 141 -12.08 4.72 17.84
C ALA A 141 -12.80 3.78 18.82
N ASP A 142 -12.46 2.49 18.78
CA ASP A 142 -13.01 1.48 19.70
C ASP A 142 -12.54 1.73 21.16
N ASP A 143 -11.33 2.26 21.36
CA ASP A 143 -10.81 2.63 22.68
C ASP A 143 -11.62 3.79 23.29
N VAL A 144 -11.98 4.81 22.50
CA VAL A 144 -12.88 5.88 22.96
C VAL A 144 -14.26 5.33 23.35
N ALA A 145 -14.83 4.43 22.53
CA ALA A 145 -16.10 3.78 22.85
C ALA A 145 -16.01 2.96 24.15
N THR A 146 -14.88 2.31 24.39
CA THR A 146 -14.60 1.55 25.61
C THR A 146 -14.52 2.48 26.83
N ILE A 147 -13.79 3.59 26.76
CA ILE A 147 -13.70 4.56 27.86
C ILE A 147 -15.10 5.14 28.16
N LYS A 148 -15.89 5.47 27.13
CA LYS A 148 -17.28 5.92 27.31
C LYS A 148 -18.15 4.88 28.03
N ALA A 149 -17.95 3.59 27.76
CA ALA A 149 -18.64 2.51 28.46
C ALA A 149 -18.15 2.36 29.92
N GLU A 150 -16.86 2.57 30.19
CA GLU A 150 -16.29 2.56 31.55
C GLU A 150 -16.85 3.70 32.41
N VAL A 151 -17.01 4.91 31.84
CA VAL A 151 -17.63 6.04 32.55
C VAL A 151 -19.04 5.69 33.00
N LYS A 152 -19.84 5.04 32.14
CA LYS A 152 -21.19 4.57 32.49
C LYS A 152 -21.19 3.55 33.65
N LYS A 153 -20.14 2.74 33.77
CA LYS A 153 -20.02 1.73 34.84
C LYS A 153 -19.65 2.33 36.20
N CYS A 154 -19.16 3.57 36.27
CA CYS A 154 -18.79 4.21 37.53
C CYS A 154 -19.99 4.45 38.48
N GLY A 155 -21.23 4.46 37.96
CA GLY A 155 -22.45 4.60 38.76
C GLY A 155 -22.58 5.96 39.45
N HIS A 156 -23.15 5.99 40.66
CA HIS A 156 -23.41 7.22 41.42
C HIS A 156 -22.79 7.21 42.83
N GLY A 157 -22.58 8.40 43.41
CA GLY A 157 -22.06 8.59 44.77
C GLY A 157 -20.54 8.75 44.86
N TRP A 158 -19.99 8.85 46.07
CA TRP A 158 -18.57 9.20 46.31
C TRP A 158 -17.55 8.26 45.62
N LYS A 159 -17.88 6.96 45.49
CA LYS A 159 -17.07 5.99 44.73
C LYS A 159 -17.04 6.33 43.24
N ALA A 160 -18.14 6.84 42.69
CA ALA A 160 -18.22 7.29 41.31
C ALA A 160 -17.32 8.51 41.06
N ILE A 161 -17.20 9.45 42.01
CA ILE A 161 -16.29 10.61 41.89
C ILE A 161 -14.84 10.14 41.66
N LYS A 162 -14.35 9.22 42.49
CA LYS A 162 -12.99 8.68 42.34
C LYS A 162 -12.80 7.89 41.05
N CYS A 163 -13.84 7.20 40.60
CA CYS A 163 -13.84 6.45 39.33
C CYS A 163 -13.75 7.41 38.13
N ILE A 164 -14.63 8.41 38.09
CA ILE A 164 -14.70 9.46 37.06
C ILE A 164 -13.39 10.24 37.00
N ALA A 165 -12.83 10.66 38.14
CA ALA A 165 -11.57 11.41 38.16
C ALA A 165 -10.38 10.62 37.55
N LYS A 166 -10.31 9.30 37.79
CA LYS A 166 -9.29 8.45 37.15
C LYS A 166 -9.49 8.34 35.64
N LEU A 167 -10.74 8.17 35.20
CA LEU A 167 -11.05 8.10 33.78
C LEU A 167 -10.83 9.44 33.08
N LEU A 168 -11.06 10.56 33.75
CA LEU A 168 -10.77 11.89 33.21
C LEU A 168 -9.28 12.07 32.92
N ILE A 169 -8.39 11.67 33.84
CA ILE A 169 -6.94 11.70 33.61
C ILE A 169 -6.58 10.86 32.38
N LYS A 170 -7.12 9.64 32.28
CA LYS A 170 -6.91 8.78 31.11
C LYS A 170 -7.39 9.45 29.81
N VAL A 171 -8.57 10.08 29.83
CA VAL A 171 -9.11 10.81 28.66
C VAL A 171 -8.20 11.99 28.29
N GLU A 172 -7.69 12.73 29.27
CA GLU A 172 -6.77 13.86 29.02
C GLU A 172 -5.42 13.39 28.45
N GLU A 173 -4.91 12.24 28.89
CA GLU A 173 -3.73 11.59 28.31
C GLU A 173 -3.99 11.15 26.86
N GLU A 174 -5.10 10.45 26.60
CA GLU A 174 -5.48 9.98 25.26
C GLU A 174 -5.72 11.13 24.27
N ILE A 175 -6.24 12.27 24.72
CA ILE A 175 -6.40 13.48 23.90
C ILE A 175 -5.06 13.94 23.30
N VAL A 176 -3.94 13.68 23.99
CA VAL A 176 -2.60 14.08 23.56
C VAL A 176 -1.87 12.94 22.84
N GLU A 177 -1.95 11.73 23.37
CA GLU A 177 -1.17 10.60 22.89
C GLU A 177 -1.75 9.96 21.63
N LEU A 178 -3.07 9.86 21.52
CA LEU A 178 -3.73 9.16 20.41
C LEU A 178 -3.43 9.82 19.06
N PRO A 179 -3.56 11.15 18.87
CA PRO A 179 -3.20 11.79 17.61
C PRO A 179 -1.76 11.50 17.19
N LYS A 180 -0.83 11.58 18.15
CA LYS A 180 0.59 11.33 17.90
C LYS A 180 0.84 9.88 17.50
N ASN A 181 0.27 8.93 18.23
CA ASN A 181 0.40 7.51 17.95
C ASN A 181 -0.21 7.14 16.59
N LEU A 182 -1.34 7.76 16.24
CA LEU A 182 -1.99 7.57 14.95
C LEU A 182 -1.14 8.11 13.81
N HIS A 183 -0.65 9.35 13.95
CA HIS A 183 0.23 9.97 12.98
C HIS A 183 1.51 9.14 12.76
N ASP A 184 2.16 8.68 13.85
CA ASP A 184 3.36 7.85 13.76
C ASP A 184 3.07 6.49 13.10
N ALA A 185 1.91 5.90 13.36
CA ALA A 185 1.47 4.66 12.71
C ALA A 185 1.23 4.84 11.21
N VAL A 186 0.48 5.88 10.82
CA VAL A 186 0.21 6.21 9.42
C VAL A 186 1.50 6.54 8.68
N SER A 187 2.38 7.35 9.27
CA SER A 187 3.68 7.69 8.69
C SER A 187 4.51 6.43 8.40
N LYS A 188 4.58 5.48 9.35
CA LYS A 188 5.29 4.21 9.13
C LYS A 188 4.68 3.41 7.98
N VAL A 189 3.36 3.39 7.85
CA VAL A 189 2.68 2.70 6.74
C VAL A 189 2.98 3.40 5.42
N VAL A 190 2.94 4.73 5.36
CA VAL A 190 3.32 5.50 4.18
C VAL A 190 4.77 5.23 3.78
N ASP A 191 5.70 5.20 4.74
CA ASP A 191 7.10 4.86 4.49
C ASP A 191 7.26 3.43 3.93
N LEU A 192 6.51 2.47 4.47
CA LEU A 192 6.49 1.10 3.94
C LEU A 192 5.97 1.06 2.50
N VAL A 193 4.92 1.80 2.18
CA VAL A 193 4.36 1.92 0.82
C VAL A 193 5.36 2.60 -0.12
N GLU A 194 6.05 3.64 0.31
CA GLU A 194 7.10 4.29 -0.50
C GLU A 194 8.26 3.33 -0.81
N ASN A 195 8.65 2.50 0.15
CA ASN A 195 9.68 1.47 -0.04
C ASN A 195 9.27 0.33 -0.99
N ILE A 196 7.99 0.24 -1.37
CA ILE A 196 7.51 -0.69 -2.39
C ILE A 196 7.82 -0.21 -3.81
N LYS A 197 7.88 1.11 -4.05
CA LYS A 197 8.15 1.67 -5.38
C LYS A 197 9.43 1.14 -6.04
N PRO A 198 10.62 1.15 -5.39
CA PRO A 198 11.81 0.59 -6.01
C PRO A 198 11.66 -0.90 -6.34
N ARG A 199 10.91 -1.66 -5.54
CA ARG A 199 10.67 -3.10 -5.79
C ARG A 199 9.75 -3.34 -6.99
N ILE A 200 8.77 -2.45 -7.23
CA ILE A 200 7.96 -2.46 -8.45
C ILE A 200 8.84 -2.15 -9.66
N GLN A 201 9.72 -1.14 -9.54
CA GLN A 201 10.67 -0.78 -10.59
C GLN A 201 11.61 -1.96 -10.91
N ASP A 202 12.12 -2.65 -9.91
CA ASP A 202 12.99 -3.81 -10.07
C ASP A 202 12.30 -4.95 -10.83
N CYS A 203 11.03 -5.25 -10.50
CA CYS A 203 10.24 -6.25 -11.23
C CYS A 203 10.14 -5.93 -12.72
N ALA A 204 9.98 -4.66 -13.07
CA ALA A 204 9.86 -4.22 -14.44
C ALA A 204 11.21 -4.21 -15.17
N SER A 205 12.25 -3.63 -14.56
CA SER A 205 13.60 -3.57 -15.13
C SER A 205 14.17 -4.97 -15.39
N GLN A 206 14.01 -5.90 -14.44
CA GLN A 206 14.46 -7.29 -14.61
C GLN A 206 13.81 -7.95 -15.84
N LYS A 207 12.53 -7.67 -16.09
CA LYS A 207 11.81 -8.25 -17.23
C LYS A 207 12.20 -7.60 -18.55
N VAL A 208 12.49 -6.30 -18.57
CA VAL A 208 13.06 -5.63 -19.76
C VAL A 208 14.44 -6.23 -20.10
N ASP A 209 15.30 -6.39 -19.10
CA ASP A 209 16.63 -7.00 -19.26
C ASP A 209 16.54 -8.47 -19.72
N GLU A 210 15.55 -9.20 -19.20
CA GLU A 210 15.26 -10.58 -19.62
C GLU A 210 14.88 -10.65 -21.11
N VAL A 211 13.97 -9.76 -21.57
CA VAL A 211 13.58 -9.68 -22.99
C VAL A 211 14.79 -9.37 -23.87
N GLU A 212 15.60 -8.39 -23.48
CA GLU A 212 16.78 -8.01 -24.25
C GLU A 212 17.81 -9.14 -24.32
N SER A 213 18.16 -9.74 -23.19
CA SER A 213 19.19 -10.78 -23.11
C SER A 213 18.76 -12.08 -23.78
N GLN A 214 17.54 -12.57 -23.52
CA GLN A 214 17.04 -13.80 -24.13
C GLN A 214 16.79 -13.61 -25.63
N GLY A 215 16.23 -12.47 -26.04
CA GLY A 215 15.97 -12.22 -27.45
C GLY A 215 17.26 -12.08 -28.28
N LYS A 216 18.31 -11.44 -27.75
CA LYS A 216 19.64 -11.44 -28.37
C LYS A 216 20.17 -12.85 -28.57
N LYS A 217 20.11 -13.68 -27.53
CA LYS A 217 20.55 -15.09 -27.61
C LYS A 217 19.80 -15.87 -28.69
N ILE A 218 18.48 -15.73 -28.75
CA ILE A 218 17.66 -16.39 -29.77
C ILE A 218 18.05 -15.93 -31.18
N LEU A 219 18.26 -14.62 -31.38
CA LEU A 219 18.71 -14.09 -32.67
C LEU A 219 20.10 -14.58 -33.06
N GLU A 220 21.03 -14.67 -32.11
CA GLU A 220 22.37 -15.22 -32.34
C GLU A 220 22.29 -16.68 -32.77
N ASP A 221 21.46 -17.49 -32.12
CA ASP A 221 21.24 -18.90 -32.46
C ASP A 221 20.67 -19.05 -33.89
N ILE A 222 19.66 -18.23 -34.25
CA ILE A 222 19.12 -18.18 -35.62
C ILE A 222 20.23 -17.75 -36.60
N GLY A 223 20.95 -16.68 -36.30
CA GLY A 223 22.01 -16.13 -37.15
C GLY A 223 23.13 -17.13 -37.43
N LEU A 224 23.58 -17.87 -36.41
CA LEU A 224 24.59 -18.93 -36.54
C LEU A 224 24.07 -20.10 -37.39
N CYS A 225 22.81 -20.50 -37.24
CA CYS A 225 22.20 -21.52 -38.08
C CYS A 225 22.14 -21.08 -39.55
N VAL A 226 21.65 -19.86 -39.81
CA VAL A 226 21.57 -19.28 -41.16
C VAL A 226 22.95 -19.18 -41.79
N ALA A 227 23.96 -18.71 -41.05
CA ALA A 227 25.33 -18.60 -41.53
C ALA A 227 25.91 -19.96 -41.96
N LYS A 228 25.67 -21.03 -41.18
CA LYS A 228 26.10 -22.39 -41.55
C LYS A 228 25.45 -22.86 -42.85
N LYS A 229 24.15 -22.62 -43.03
CA LYS A 229 23.42 -22.97 -44.26
C LYS A 229 23.92 -22.17 -45.48
N LEU A 230 24.34 -20.91 -45.28
CA LEU A 230 24.88 -20.06 -46.34
C LEU A 230 26.30 -20.46 -46.80
N ILE A 231 27.13 -20.99 -45.90
CA ILE A 231 28.50 -21.43 -46.24
C ILE A 231 28.50 -22.83 -46.88
N GLY A 232 27.55 -23.68 -46.50
CA GLY A 232 27.40 -25.04 -47.05
C GLY A 232 26.75 -25.10 -48.44
N HIS A 233 26.37 -23.95 -49.01
CA HIS A 233 25.73 -23.78 -50.32
C HIS A 233 26.69 -23.07 -51.28
#